data_AF-A0A9D4C520-F1
#
_entry.id   AF-A0A9D4C520-F1
#
_cell.length_a   1.000
_cell.length_b   1.000
_cell.length_c   1.000
_cell.angle_alpha   90.00
_cell.angle_beta   90.00
_cell.angle_gamma   90.00
#
_symmetry.space_group_name_H-M   'P 1'
#
loop_
_entity.id
_entity.type
_entity.pdbx_description
1 polymer ?
#
loop_
_entity_poly.entity_id
_entity_poly.type
_entity_poly.pdbx_seq_one_letter_code
_entity_poly.pdbx_strand_id
1 'polypeptide(L)'
;METIDSDFCSDTNNDLSADGDDLSAGGYDLNAGGGDLSAGGDDLNADGDDLNTGGDDLNAGADDVKADDCIHADGDDLKASGDDLNAGGDDLSAGGYDLCSDGYELSGGGDDLNSNRCGKNARVYIFKISMGDS
;
A
#
# COMPACT_ATOMS: atom_id res chain seq x y z
N MET A 1 -16.44 -48.63 -6.39
CA MET A 1 -15.58 -47.54 -6.89
C MET A 1 -15.76 -46.46 -5.86
N GLU A 2 -14.84 -46.37 -4.90
CA GLU A 2 -14.93 -45.35 -3.84
C GLU A 2 -14.14 -44.16 -4.36
N THR A 3 -14.85 -43.08 -4.65
CA THR A 3 -14.28 -41.83 -5.10
C THR A 3 -13.64 -41.15 -3.90
N ILE A 4 -12.33 -40.98 -3.93
CA ILE A 4 -11.63 -40.06 -3.01
C ILE A 4 -11.76 -38.60 -3.51
N ASP A 5 -12.49 -38.34 -4.60
CA ASP A 5 -12.11 -37.27 -5.53
C ASP A 5 -12.95 -35.97 -5.54
N SER A 6 -14.11 -35.85 -4.87
CA SER A 6 -14.93 -34.61 -4.97
C SER A 6 -14.80 -33.67 -3.77
N ASP A 7 -14.96 -34.21 -2.56
CA ASP A 7 -15.21 -33.37 -1.37
C ASP A 7 -13.91 -32.76 -0.84
N PHE A 8 -12.80 -33.52 -0.90
CA PHE A 8 -11.47 -33.01 -0.51
C PHE A 8 -10.99 -31.89 -1.46
N CYS A 9 -11.22 -32.02 -2.77
CA CYS A 9 -10.82 -30.99 -3.75
C CYS A 9 -11.80 -29.79 -3.73
N SER A 10 -13.07 -29.95 -3.30
CA SER A 10 -14.00 -28.81 -3.14
C SER A 10 -13.68 -27.97 -1.90
N ASP A 11 -13.40 -28.60 -0.77
CA ASP A 11 -13.09 -27.87 0.47
C ASP A 11 -11.79 -27.07 0.29
N THR A 12 -10.74 -27.70 -0.27
CA THR A 12 -9.49 -26.99 -0.57
C THR A 12 -9.65 -25.87 -1.61
N ASN A 13 -10.62 -25.98 -2.52
CA ASN A 13 -10.87 -24.92 -3.51
C ASN A 13 -11.59 -23.73 -2.91
N ASN A 14 -12.54 -23.98 -2.00
CA ASN A 14 -13.23 -22.91 -1.30
C ASN A 14 -12.25 -22.16 -0.39
N ASP A 15 -11.39 -22.88 0.34
CA ASP A 15 -10.39 -22.28 1.20
C ASP A 15 -9.39 -21.44 0.38
N LEU A 16 -8.84 -21.97 -0.72
CA LEU A 16 -7.94 -21.21 -1.60
C LEU A 16 -8.61 -20.01 -2.27
N SER A 17 -9.93 -20.09 -2.53
CA SER A 17 -10.69 -18.97 -3.07
C SER A 17 -10.89 -17.88 -2.04
N ALA A 18 -11.21 -18.26 -0.80
CA ALA A 18 -11.34 -17.32 0.31
C ALA A 18 -10.00 -16.64 0.58
N ASP A 19 -8.91 -17.40 0.63
CA ASP A 19 -7.55 -16.85 0.80
C ASP A 19 -7.17 -15.90 -0.34
N GLY A 20 -7.51 -16.24 -1.58
CA GLY A 20 -7.27 -15.38 -2.74
C GLY A 20 -8.08 -14.07 -2.69
N ASP A 21 -9.35 -14.15 -2.32
CA ASP A 21 -10.23 -12.99 -2.18
C ASP A 21 -9.78 -12.09 -1.01
N ASP A 22 -9.35 -12.67 0.11
CA ASP A 22 -8.83 -11.94 1.27
C ASP A 22 -7.52 -11.21 0.94
N LEU A 23 -6.62 -11.83 0.16
CA LEU A 23 -5.40 -11.18 -0.32
C LEU A 23 -5.69 -10.02 -1.26
N SER A 24 -6.65 -10.20 -2.18
CA SER A 24 -7.09 -9.12 -3.05
C SER A 24 -7.73 -7.97 -2.26
N ALA A 25 -8.58 -8.28 -1.27
CA ALA A 25 -9.15 -7.27 -0.36
C ALA A 25 -8.05 -6.51 0.39
N GLY A 26 -7.07 -7.22 0.96
CA GLY A 26 -5.91 -6.60 1.60
C GLY A 26 -5.12 -5.71 0.63
N GLY A 27 -5.01 -6.10 -0.64
CA GLY A 27 -4.34 -5.30 -1.67
C GLY A 27 -5.06 -3.97 -1.93
N TYR A 28 -6.39 -3.98 -2.00
CA TYR A 28 -7.18 -2.76 -2.11
C TYR A 28 -7.06 -1.85 -0.88
N ASP A 29 -7.04 -2.43 0.32
CA ASP A 29 -6.90 -1.67 1.56
C ASP A 29 -5.52 -0.98 1.65
N LEU A 30 -4.45 -1.68 1.25
CA LEU A 30 -3.10 -1.08 1.16
C LEU A 30 -3.04 0.03 0.12
N ASN A 31 -3.70 -0.13 -1.03
CA ASN A 31 -3.78 0.90 -2.06
C ASN A 31 -4.51 2.16 -1.55
N ALA A 32 -5.64 1.98 -0.87
CA ALA A 32 -6.37 3.07 -0.25
C ALA A 32 -5.53 3.79 0.81
N GLY A 33 -4.87 3.05 1.70
CA GLY A 33 -3.96 3.61 2.70
C GLY A 33 -2.77 4.35 2.07
N GLY A 34 -2.27 3.86 0.93
CA GLY A 34 -1.24 4.55 0.15
C GLY A 34 -1.73 5.89 -0.41
N GLY A 35 -2.96 5.92 -0.94
CA GLY A 35 -3.60 7.16 -1.39
C GLY A 35 -3.80 8.18 -0.27
N ASP A 36 -4.21 7.74 0.92
CA ASP A 36 -4.38 8.61 2.09
C ASP A 36 -3.04 9.21 2.55
N LEU A 37 -1.94 8.43 2.52
CA LEU A 37 -0.60 8.94 2.83
C LEU A 37 -0.11 9.97 1.82
N SER A 38 -0.32 9.74 0.52
CA SER A 38 0.04 10.73 -0.50
C SER A 38 -0.76 12.03 -0.34
N ALA A 39 -2.05 11.94 -0.04
CA ALA A 39 -2.86 13.14 0.25
C ALA A 39 -2.35 13.90 1.49
N GLY A 40 -1.99 13.18 2.55
CA GLY A 40 -1.36 13.80 3.73
C GLY A 40 0.01 14.43 3.42
N GLY A 41 0.76 13.85 2.48
CA GLY A 41 2.01 14.42 1.98
C GLY A 41 1.80 15.73 1.23
N ASP A 42 0.79 15.78 0.35
CA ASP A 42 0.40 16.99 -0.38
C ASP A 42 -0.04 18.12 0.58
N ASP A 43 -0.80 17.78 1.63
CA ASP A 43 -1.24 18.75 2.65
C ASP A 43 -0.03 19.33 3.43
N LEU A 44 0.94 18.50 3.82
CA LEU A 44 2.16 18.97 4.50
C LEU A 44 3.01 19.88 3.61
N ASN A 45 3.11 19.56 2.32
CA ASN A 45 3.80 20.40 1.35
C ASN A 45 3.13 21.77 1.21
N ALA A 46 1.80 21.83 1.21
CA ALA A 46 1.06 23.09 1.18
C ALA A 46 1.32 23.93 2.44
N ASP A 47 1.28 23.32 3.63
CA ASP A 47 1.60 23.99 4.89
C ASP A 47 3.05 24.51 4.90
N GLY A 48 3.99 23.75 4.34
CA GLY A 48 5.40 24.14 4.22
C GLY A 48 5.62 25.35 3.31
N ASP A 49 4.94 25.39 2.15
CA ASP A 49 4.95 26.54 1.24
C ASP A 49 4.36 27.81 1.88
N ASP A 50 3.29 27.68 2.68
CA ASP A 50 2.69 28.79 3.43
C ASP A 50 3.67 29.34 4.49
N LEU A 51 4.37 28.48 5.24
CA LEU A 51 5.41 28.92 6.19
C LEU A 51 6.57 29.61 5.50
N ASN A 52 7.02 29.07 4.37
CA ASN A 52 8.09 29.66 3.56
C ASN A 52 7.73 31.08 3.08
N THR A 53 6.48 31.27 2.66
CA THR A 53 5.93 32.58 2.27
C THR A 53 5.86 33.53 3.46
N GLY A 54 5.39 33.07 4.62
CA GLY A 54 5.35 33.86 5.85
C GLY A 54 6.73 34.33 6.32
N GLY A 55 7.76 33.47 6.18
CA GLY A 55 9.14 33.83 6.46
C GLY A 55 9.71 34.89 5.50
N ASP A 56 9.39 34.81 4.21
CA ASP A 56 9.76 35.84 3.22
C ASP A 56 9.14 37.21 3.56
N ASP A 57 7.85 37.23 3.90
CA ASP A 57 7.13 38.45 4.27
C ASP A 57 7.71 39.09 5.54
N LEU A 58 8.12 38.29 6.53
CA LEU A 58 8.77 38.75 7.76
C LEU A 58 10.14 39.39 7.47
N ASN A 59 10.97 38.72 6.66
CA ASN A 59 12.27 39.23 6.26
C ASN A 59 12.16 40.53 5.44
N ALA A 60 11.25 40.58 4.47
CA ALA A 60 10.98 41.79 3.70
C ALA A 60 10.49 42.94 4.59
N GLY A 61 9.61 42.64 5.55
CA GLY A 61 9.17 43.59 6.57
C GLY A 61 10.34 44.13 7.39
N ALA A 62 11.26 43.27 7.85
CA ALA A 62 12.44 43.66 8.62
C ALA A 62 13.37 44.60 7.84
N ASP A 63 13.60 44.31 6.56
CA ASP A 63 14.38 45.13 5.64
C ASP A 63 13.78 46.54 5.45
N ASP A 64 12.46 46.62 5.25
CA ASP A 64 11.75 47.88 5.05
C ASP A 64 11.84 48.81 6.27
N VAL A 65 11.84 48.26 7.49
CA VAL A 65 12.04 49.04 8.73
C VAL A 65 13.51 49.23 9.10
N LYS A 66 14.46 48.71 8.30
CA LYS A 66 15.90 48.63 8.63
C LYS A 66 16.15 48.11 10.05
N ALA A 67 15.42 47.08 10.44
CA ALA A 67 15.27 46.71 11.84
C ALA A 67 15.78 45.31 12.18
N ASP A 68 16.24 45.25 13.44
CA ASP A 68 16.44 44.14 14.37
C ASP A 68 16.72 42.73 13.82
N ASP A 69 17.92 42.22 14.11
CA ASP A 69 18.38 40.86 13.78
C ASP A 69 17.42 39.76 14.28
N CYS A 70 16.64 40.03 15.34
CA CYS A 70 15.68 39.05 15.87
C CYS A 70 14.54 38.75 14.89
N ILE A 71 14.06 39.74 14.13
CA ILE A 71 12.94 39.55 13.19
C ILE A 71 13.40 38.75 11.98
N HIS A 72 14.64 38.98 11.51
CA HIS A 72 15.26 38.17 10.48
C HIS A 72 15.41 36.71 10.93
N ALA A 73 15.85 36.49 12.18
CA ALA A 73 15.95 35.14 12.73
C ALA A 73 14.59 34.43 12.76
N ASP A 74 13.51 35.11 13.17
CA ASP A 74 12.16 34.54 13.16
C ASP A 74 11.69 34.18 11.74
N GLY A 75 12.03 35.01 10.73
CA GLY A 75 11.72 34.74 9.32
C GLY A 75 12.49 33.55 8.76
N ASP A 76 13.79 33.43 9.09
CA ASP A 76 14.63 32.30 8.71
C ASP A 76 14.18 30.99 9.40
N ASP A 77 13.76 31.05 10.66
CA ASP A 77 13.25 29.90 11.41
C ASP A 77 11.90 29.40 10.83
N LEU A 78 11.04 30.31 10.36
CA LEU A 78 9.80 29.95 9.66
C LEU A 78 10.10 29.23 8.34
N LYS A 79 11.09 29.70 7.58
CA LYS A 79 11.52 29.03 6.35
C LYS A 79 12.07 27.64 6.61
N ALA A 80 12.94 27.50 7.60
CA ALA A 80 13.47 26.20 7.98
C ALA A 80 12.36 25.23 8.38
N SER A 81 11.34 25.72 9.12
CA SER A 81 10.16 24.92 9.47
C SER A 81 9.34 24.54 8.24
N GLY A 82 9.20 25.44 7.26
CA GLY A 82 8.54 25.15 5.98
C GLY A 82 9.26 24.08 5.17
N ASP A 83 10.59 24.17 5.07
CA ASP A 83 11.42 23.17 4.41
C ASP A 83 11.33 21.79 5.09
N ASP A 84 11.28 21.74 6.42
CA ASP A 84 11.09 20.50 7.18
C ASP A 84 9.71 19.87 6.93
N LEU A 85 8.64 20.68 6.83
CA LEU A 85 7.30 20.18 6.46
C LEU A 85 7.28 19.62 5.04
N ASN A 86 7.90 20.33 4.09
CA ASN A 86 8.02 19.86 2.71
C ASN A 86 8.76 18.52 2.61
N ALA A 87 9.86 18.36 3.35
CA ALA A 87 10.56 17.09 3.41
C ALA A 87 9.70 15.96 4.01
N GLY A 88 8.93 16.26 5.06
CA GLY A 88 7.98 15.32 5.64
C GLY A 88 6.85 14.94 4.68
N GLY A 89 6.36 15.90 3.88
CA GLY A 89 5.33 15.66 2.87
C GLY A 89 5.81 14.75 1.74
N ASP A 90 7.04 14.98 1.26
CA ASP A 90 7.69 14.13 0.26
C ASP A 90 7.88 12.69 0.76
N ASP A 91 8.33 12.52 2.02
CA ASP A 91 8.49 11.21 2.66
C ASP A 91 7.14 10.47 2.80
N LEU A 92 6.07 11.16 3.20
CA LEU A 92 4.72 10.57 3.26
C LEU A 92 4.24 10.13 1.88
N SER A 93 4.42 10.98 0.87
CA SER A 93 4.06 10.68 -0.51
C SER A 93 4.80 9.46 -1.04
N ALA A 94 6.12 9.36 -0.78
CA ALA A 94 6.92 8.19 -1.12
C ALA A 94 6.39 6.92 -0.45
N GLY A 95 6.11 6.97 0.86
CA GLY A 95 5.52 5.84 1.58
C GLY A 95 4.14 5.45 1.04
N GLY A 96 3.35 6.43 0.57
CA GLY A 96 2.07 6.18 -0.10
C GLY A 96 2.22 5.40 -1.41
N TYR A 97 3.21 5.75 -2.24
CA TYR A 97 3.51 5.02 -3.46
C TYR A 97 3.98 3.58 -3.18
N ASP A 98 4.81 3.38 -2.16
CA ASP A 98 5.28 2.05 -1.78
C ASP A 98 4.11 1.16 -1.33
N LEU A 99 3.22 1.66 -0.45
CA LEU A 99 2.01 0.90 -0.03
C LEU A 99 1.09 0.59 -1.21
N CYS A 100 0.95 1.52 -2.15
CA CYS A 100 0.16 1.32 -3.35
C CYS A 100 0.75 0.19 -4.22
N SER A 101 2.08 0.16 -4.37
CA SER A 101 2.80 -0.92 -5.06
C SER A 101 2.59 -2.27 -4.37
N ASP A 102 2.80 -2.34 -3.06
CA ASP A 102 2.58 -3.54 -2.25
C ASP A 102 1.13 -4.04 -2.36
N GLY A 103 0.16 -3.13 -2.41
CA GLY A 103 -1.24 -3.44 -2.63
C GLY A 103 -1.51 -4.12 -3.98
N TYR A 104 -0.87 -3.64 -5.06
CA TYR A 104 -0.98 -4.27 -6.37
C TYR A 104 -0.34 -5.66 -6.40
N GLU A 105 0.82 -5.85 -5.76
CA GLU A 105 1.47 -7.15 -5.66
C GLU A 105 0.61 -8.16 -4.89
N LEU A 106 0.02 -7.74 -3.77
CA LEU A 106 -0.83 -8.59 -2.95
C LEU A 106 -2.10 -9.01 -3.70
N SER A 107 -2.74 -8.07 -4.40
CA SER A 107 -3.91 -8.38 -5.23
C SER A 107 -3.57 -9.30 -6.40
N GLY A 108 -2.41 -9.12 -7.03
CA GLY A 108 -1.93 -10.04 -8.07
C GLY A 108 -1.71 -11.46 -7.53
N GLY A 109 -1.16 -11.59 -6.32
CA GLY A 109 -1.03 -12.87 -5.63
C GLY A 109 -2.37 -13.55 -5.35
N GLY A 110 -3.38 -12.77 -4.96
CA GLY A 110 -4.76 -13.25 -4.79
C GLY A 110 -5.37 -13.79 -6.09
N ASP A 111 -5.19 -13.05 -7.19
CA ASP A 111 -5.65 -13.47 -8.52
C ASP A 111 -4.94 -14.74 -9.02
N ASP A 112 -3.64 -14.88 -8.73
CA ASP A 112 -2.86 -16.06 -9.08
C ASP A 112 -3.30 -17.29 -8.27
N LEU A 113 -3.58 -17.16 -6.98
CA LEU A 113 -4.12 -18.24 -6.15
C LEU A 113 -5.50 -18.67 -6.65
N ASN A 114 -6.36 -17.69 -6.95
CA ASN A 114 -7.67 -17.92 -7.56
C ASN A 114 -7.55 -18.64 -8.92
N SER A 115 -6.52 -18.33 -9.71
CA SER A 115 -6.30 -18.93 -11.03
C SER A 115 -5.69 -20.35 -10.96
N ASN A 116 -4.96 -20.66 -9.88
CA ASN A 116 -4.25 -21.94 -9.67
C ASN A 116 -4.99 -22.96 -8.78
N ARG A 117 -6.28 -22.73 -8.53
CA ARG A 117 -7.21 -23.69 -7.89
C ARG A 117 -7.10 -25.13 -8.45
N CYS A 118 -7.38 -26.13 -7.60
CA CYS A 118 -7.26 -27.58 -7.83
C CYS A 118 -7.49 -27.94 -9.32
N GLY A 119 -6.39 -28.28 -10.01
CA GLY A 119 -6.29 -28.29 -11.46
C GLY A 119 -7.12 -29.36 -12.18
N LYS A 120 -7.76 -28.88 -13.24
CA LYS A 120 -8.03 -29.57 -14.51
C LYS A 120 -7.13 -30.80 -14.73
N ASN A 121 -7.71 -32.00 -14.67
CA ASN A 121 -7.16 -33.34 -15.03
C ASN A 121 -6.55 -34.24 -13.93
N ALA A 122 -6.90 -34.10 -12.65
CA ALA A 122 -6.62 -35.19 -11.70
C ALA A 122 -7.52 -36.42 -12.03
N ARG A 123 -6.99 -37.39 -12.77
CA ARG A 123 -7.60 -38.73 -12.90
C ARG A 123 -6.68 -39.77 -12.28
N VAL A 124 -7.07 -40.27 -11.11
CA VAL A 124 -6.40 -41.38 -10.43
C VAL A 124 -7.04 -42.69 -10.88
N TYR A 125 -6.26 -43.58 -11.51
CA TYR A 125 -6.74 -44.91 -11.94
C TYR A 125 -6.29 -46.00 -10.96
N ILE A 126 -7.24 -46.67 -10.30
CA ILE A 126 -6.97 -47.80 -9.40
C ILE A 126 -7.35 -49.10 -10.13
N PHE A 127 -6.36 -49.96 -10.40
CA PHE A 127 -6.59 -51.33 -10.90
C PHE A 127 -6.85 -52.29 -9.75
N LYS A 128 -8.00 -52.99 -9.77
CA LYS A 128 -8.26 -54.11 -8.87
C LYS A 128 -7.73 -55.41 -9.51
N ILE A 129 -6.78 -56.06 -8.85
CA ILE A 129 -6.39 -57.45 -9.16
C ILE A 129 -7.32 -58.36 -8.37
N SER A 130 -8.18 -59.10 -9.06
CA SER A 130 -8.98 -60.17 -8.47
C SER A 130 -8.17 -61.46 -8.55
N MET A 131 -7.65 -61.94 -7.42
CA MET A 131 -7.16 -63.32 -7.32
C MET A 131 -8.38 -64.20 -7.07
N GLY A 132 -8.69 -65.08 -8.02
CA GLY A 132 -9.78 -66.04 -7.86
C GLY A 132 -9.44 -67.06 -6.78
N ASP A 133 -10.36 -67.29 -5.85
CA ASP A 133 -10.28 -68.43 -4.95
C ASP A 133 -10.41 -69.71 -5.78
N SER A 134 -9.56 -70.69 -5.45
CA SER A 134 -9.26 -71.90 -6.22
C SER A 134 -10.43 -72.86 -6.42
#